data_AF-A0A8T7JT03-F1
#
_entry.id   AF-A0A8T7JT03-F1
#
_cell.length_a   1.000
_cell.length_b   1.000
_cell.length_c   1.000
_cell.angle_alpha   90.00
_cell.angle_beta   90.00
_cell.angle_gamma   90.00
#
_symmetry.space_group_name_H-M   'P 1'
#
loop_
_entity.id
_entity.type
_entity.pdbx_description
1 polymer ?
#
loop_
_entity_poly.entity_id
_entity_poly.type
_entity_poly.pdbx_seq_one_letter_code
_entity_poly.pdbx_strand_id
1 'polypeptide(L)'
;MVSLFITTIVATYQNLSALIVKTSACDSVFSGETVLLPITLENPTRKNKIGLSFSFEGGDVHTVSIVEQSQLLKLPFKTRFRGYLTVPRIKLKSVYPLGLINCWTWLRLDFEGIVYPSVVEMPFRMAVGEQDDTEDGQVLQAGMEEFEGLKTYQKGDSLKRVAWKQYAKTQQLMTKQYSEHKGDDQCFDWFALPGFQMEERLQILCGWVVKAHRQNSDFSLKLPNEFIALGSGEQHLHICLRALALFGSKVVSNV
;
A
#
# COMPACT_ATOMS: atom_id res chain seq x y z
N MET A 1 47.92 -30.77 -12.76
CA MET A 1 46.44 -30.87 -12.63
C MET A 1 45.97 -30.52 -11.22
N VAL A 2 46.43 -31.21 -10.17
CA VAL A 2 45.99 -30.97 -8.77
C VAL A 2 46.23 -29.54 -8.28
N SER A 3 47.39 -28.94 -8.60
CA SER A 3 47.72 -27.55 -8.21
C SER A 3 46.72 -26.52 -8.74
N LEU A 4 46.31 -26.64 -10.02
CA LEU A 4 45.31 -25.75 -10.63
C LEU A 4 43.95 -25.88 -9.94
N PHE A 5 43.59 -27.08 -9.51
CA PHE A 5 42.32 -27.32 -8.83
C PHE A 5 42.31 -26.66 -7.44
N ILE A 6 43.38 -26.84 -6.65
CA ILE A 6 43.51 -26.23 -5.32
C ILE A 6 43.51 -24.70 -5.43
N THR A 7 44.28 -24.12 -6.37
CA THR A 7 44.30 -22.66 -6.56
C THR A 7 42.95 -22.12 -7.00
N THR A 8 42.21 -22.85 -7.83
CA THR A 8 40.85 -22.46 -8.22
C THR A 8 39.90 -22.49 -7.02
N ILE A 9 39.93 -23.54 -6.17
CA ILE A 9 39.11 -23.61 -4.95
C ILE A 9 39.35 -22.37 -4.07
N VAL A 10 40.62 -22.08 -3.78
CA VAL A 10 41.02 -20.97 -2.92
C VAL A 10 40.63 -19.63 -3.53
N ALA A 11 40.85 -19.44 -4.85
CA ALA A 11 40.48 -18.22 -5.55
C ALA A 11 38.96 -17.99 -5.55
N THR A 12 38.17 -19.03 -5.81
CA THR A 12 36.70 -18.95 -5.80
C THR A 12 36.18 -18.62 -4.40
N TYR A 13 36.75 -19.24 -3.35
CA TYR A 13 36.41 -18.89 -1.97
C TYR A 13 36.78 -17.44 -1.64
N GLN A 14 37.99 -17.00 -1.99
CA GLN A 14 38.46 -15.63 -1.76
C GLN A 14 37.56 -14.59 -2.46
N ASN A 15 36.98 -14.93 -3.62
CA ASN A 15 36.06 -14.07 -4.36
C ASN A 15 34.73 -13.83 -3.63
N LEU A 16 34.28 -14.76 -2.78
CA LEU A 16 33.04 -14.60 -2.02
C LEU A 16 33.32 -14.12 -0.58
N SER A 17 34.45 -14.51 0.00
CA SER A 17 34.86 -14.14 1.35
C SER A 17 34.98 -12.63 1.54
N ALA A 18 34.75 -12.16 2.76
CA ALA A 18 34.85 -10.75 3.17
C ALA A 18 33.94 -9.76 2.42
N LEU A 19 33.01 -10.23 1.59
CA LEU A 19 31.97 -9.38 1.02
C LEU A 19 30.98 -8.99 2.12
N ILE A 20 30.81 -7.69 2.34
CA ILE A 20 29.83 -7.16 3.29
C ILE A 20 28.56 -6.88 2.49
N VAL A 21 27.44 -7.42 2.96
CA VAL A 21 26.13 -7.25 2.32
C VAL A 21 25.23 -6.48 3.28
N LYS A 22 24.83 -5.28 2.89
CA LYS A 22 23.93 -4.41 3.67
C LYS A 22 22.59 -4.26 2.95
N THR A 23 21.54 -4.13 3.74
CA THR A 23 20.20 -3.77 3.26
C THR A 23 19.90 -2.31 3.55
N SER A 24 19.00 -1.74 2.76
CA SER A 24 18.41 -0.42 3.02
C SER A 24 16.90 -0.54 3.07
N ALA A 25 16.22 0.50 3.55
CA ALA A 25 14.77 0.59 3.49
C ALA A 25 14.27 0.46 2.03
N CYS A 26 13.17 -0.26 1.88
CA CYS A 26 12.50 -0.47 0.60
C CYS A 26 11.31 0.47 0.45
N ASP A 27 10.98 0.79 -0.79
CA ASP A 27 9.71 1.43 -1.10
C ASP A 27 8.54 0.52 -0.71
N SER A 28 7.48 1.11 -0.18
CA SER A 28 6.26 0.38 0.15
C SER A 28 5.45 0.15 -1.12
N VAL A 29 5.05 -1.08 -1.37
CA VAL A 29 4.32 -1.50 -2.59
C VAL A 29 3.02 -2.19 -2.24
N PHE A 30 2.09 -2.32 -3.19
CA PHE A 30 0.88 -3.09 -2.98
C PHE A 30 1.14 -4.59 -3.16
N SER A 31 0.37 -5.41 -2.45
CA SER A 31 0.47 -6.87 -2.54
C SER A 31 0.23 -7.34 -3.98
N GLY A 32 1.15 -8.16 -4.49
CA GLY A 32 1.15 -8.65 -5.87
C GLY A 32 2.09 -7.88 -6.79
N GLU A 33 2.53 -6.69 -6.38
CA GLU A 33 3.54 -5.90 -7.09
C GLU A 33 4.96 -6.37 -6.77
N THR A 34 5.89 -6.01 -7.65
CA THR A 34 7.32 -6.31 -7.49
C THR A 34 8.02 -5.14 -6.81
N VAL A 35 8.61 -5.39 -5.65
CA VAL A 35 9.50 -4.45 -4.96
C VAL A 35 10.94 -4.67 -5.42
N LEU A 36 11.70 -3.59 -5.56
CA LEU A 36 13.14 -3.65 -5.83
C LEU A 36 13.90 -3.56 -4.51
N LEU A 37 14.47 -4.68 -4.06
CA LEU A 37 15.22 -4.76 -2.81
C LEU A 37 16.61 -4.12 -2.98
N PRO A 38 16.92 -3.01 -2.29
CA PRO A 38 18.22 -2.38 -2.35
C PRO A 38 19.22 -3.14 -1.47
N ILE A 39 20.24 -3.71 -2.11
CA ILE A 39 21.32 -4.47 -1.48
C ILE A 39 22.63 -3.75 -1.81
N THR A 40 23.30 -3.21 -0.81
CA THR A 40 24.62 -2.60 -0.96
C THR A 40 25.68 -3.65 -0.71
N LEU A 41 26.50 -3.89 -1.73
CA LEU A 41 27.64 -4.79 -1.69
C LEU A 41 28.90 -3.97 -1.42
N GLU A 42 29.53 -4.18 -0.28
CA GLU A 42 30.78 -3.52 0.09
C GLU A 42 31.94 -4.52 0.04
N ASN A 43 33.00 -4.15 -0.66
CA ASN A 43 34.24 -4.90 -0.76
C ASN A 43 35.35 -4.16 0.00
N PRO A 44 35.67 -4.59 1.24
CA PRO A 44 36.76 -4.00 2.01
C PRO A 44 38.16 -4.43 1.53
N THR A 45 38.24 -5.35 0.57
CA THR A 45 39.51 -5.93 0.11
C THR A 45 40.05 -5.21 -1.13
N ARG A 46 41.37 -5.25 -1.35
CA ARG A 46 42.00 -4.67 -2.55
C ARG A 46 41.68 -5.42 -3.85
N LYS A 47 41.21 -6.67 -3.76
CA LYS A 47 40.89 -7.49 -4.93
C LYS A 47 39.42 -7.32 -5.26
N ASN A 48 39.13 -7.05 -6.53
CA ASN A 48 37.77 -6.93 -7.02
C ASN A 48 37.03 -8.26 -6.86
N LYS A 49 35.74 -8.20 -6.50
CA LYS A 49 34.87 -9.38 -6.49
C LYS A 49 34.17 -9.47 -7.83
N ILE A 50 34.27 -10.60 -8.52
CA ILE A 50 33.85 -10.72 -9.92
C ILE A 50 32.81 -11.82 -10.07
N GLY A 51 31.80 -11.61 -10.92
CA GLY A 51 30.84 -12.63 -11.31
C GLY A 51 30.05 -13.19 -10.13
N LEU A 52 29.43 -12.30 -9.35
CA LEU A 52 28.56 -12.66 -8.24
C LEU A 52 27.13 -12.80 -8.75
N SER A 53 26.46 -13.89 -8.41
CA SER A 53 25.07 -14.15 -8.78
C SER A 53 24.19 -14.21 -7.53
N PHE A 54 23.06 -13.53 -7.59
CA PHE A 54 22.04 -13.46 -6.56
C PHE A 54 20.74 -14.03 -7.11
N SER A 55 20.11 -14.94 -6.39
CA SER A 55 18.81 -15.48 -6.79
C SER A 55 17.98 -15.87 -5.58
N PHE A 56 16.66 -15.84 -5.75
CA PHE A 56 15.75 -16.55 -4.86
C PHE A 56 15.70 -18.03 -5.25
N GLU A 57 15.19 -18.87 -4.36
CA GLU A 57 14.96 -20.27 -4.67
C GLU A 57 13.94 -20.41 -5.81
N GLY A 58 14.37 -20.98 -6.94
CA GLY A 58 13.55 -21.12 -8.15
C GLY A 58 13.27 -19.82 -8.90
N GLY A 59 13.93 -18.71 -8.54
CA GLY A 59 13.76 -17.41 -9.18
C GLY A 59 14.83 -17.06 -10.21
N ASP A 60 14.68 -15.90 -10.83
CA ASP A 60 15.63 -15.35 -11.79
C ASP A 60 16.98 -15.05 -11.15
N VAL A 61 18.04 -15.20 -11.96
CA VAL A 61 19.42 -14.98 -11.53
C VAL A 61 19.86 -13.58 -11.90
N HIS A 62 20.20 -12.79 -10.89
CA HIS A 62 20.77 -11.45 -11.05
C HIS A 62 22.28 -11.50 -10.89
N THR A 63 23.03 -11.02 -11.87
CA THR A 63 24.49 -11.07 -11.85
C THR A 63 25.09 -9.68 -11.70
N VAL A 64 26.07 -9.58 -10.81
CA VAL A 64 26.93 -8.42 -10.62
C VAL A 64 28.31 -8.78 -11.17
N SER A 65 28.71 -8.07 -12.23
CA SER A 65 29.96 -8.37 -12.94
C SER A 65 31.19 -8.08 -12.10
N ILE A 66 31.25 -6.93 -11.42
CA ILE A 66 32.42 -6.51 -10.66
C ILE A 66 32.04 -5.59 -9.51
N VAL A 67 32.53 -5.89 -8.30
CA VAL A 67 32.43 -5.02 -7.12
C VAL A 67 33.84 -4.59 -6.73
N GLU A 68 34.15 -3.31 -6.96
CA GLU A 68 35.45 -2.73 -6.63
C GLU A 68 35.51 -2.30 -5.17
N GLN A 69 34.68 -1.32 -4.77
CA GLN A 69 34.58 -0.82 -3.40
C GLN A 69 33.16 -0.95 -2.85
N SER A 70 32.18 -0.38 -3.55
CA SER A 70 30.77 -0.46 -3.18
C SER A 70 29.90 -0.49 -4.43
N GLN A 71 28.85 -1.30 -4.42
CA GLN A 71 27.87 -1.36 -5.50
C GLN A 71 26.46 -1.59 -4.96
N LEU A 72 25.51 -0.80 -5.44
CA LEU A 72 24.09 -1.01 -5.17
C LEU A 72 23.50 -1.99 -6.19
N LEU A 73 22.96 -3.10 -5.70
CA LEU A 73 22.14 -4.05 -6.43
C LEU A 73 20.67 -3.82 -6.07
N LYS A 74 19.80 -3.73 -7.09
CA LYS A 74 18.34 -3.69 -6.91
C LYS A 74 17.76 -5.04 -7.32
N LEU A 75 17.47 -5.90 -6.36
CA LEU A 75 16.99 -7.26 -6.60
C LEU A 75 15.44 -7.28 -6.65
N PRO A 76 14.81 -7.60 -7.79
CA PRO A 76 13.35 -7.66 -7.91
C PRO A 76 12.77 -8.80 -7.08
N PHE A 77 11.74 -8.51 -6.30
CA PHE A 77 11.02 -9.49 -5.49
C PHE A 77 9.51 -9.28 -5.60
N LYS A 78 8.79 -10.31 -6.05
CA LYS A 78 7.32 -10.26 -6.17
C LYS A 78 6.67 -10.50 -4.81
N THR A 79 5.99 -9.50 -4.30
CA THR A 79 5.25 -9.59 -3.04
C THR A 79 3.99 -10.43 -3.22
N ARG A 80 3.57 -11.12 -2.15
CA ARG A 80 2.38 -12.00 -2.16
C ARG A 80 1.41 -11.74 -1.02
N PHE A 81 1.93 -11.30 0.12
CA PHE A 81 1.16 -11.10 1.34
C PHE A 81 1.42 -9.69 1.86
N ARG A 82 0.38 -9.04 2.37
CA ARG A 82 0.47 -7.73 3.01
C ARG A 82 1.17 -7.81 4.38
N GLY A 83 1.56 -6.66 4.91
CA GLY A 83 2.18 -6.50 6.22
C GLY A 83 3.66 -6.18 6.11
N TYR A 84 4.44 -6.54 7.13
CA TYR A 84 5.89 -6.37 7.07
C TYR A 84 6.51 -7.22 5.96
N LEU A 85 7.36 -6.59 5.15
CA LEU A 85 8.04 -7.24 4.04
C LEU A 85 8.94 -8.37 4.57
N THR A 86 8.52 -9.60 4.29
CA THR A 86 9.31 -10.79 4.66
C THR A 86 9.91 -11.39 3.40
N VAL A 87 11.23 -11.33 3.29
CA VAL A 87 11.98 -11.81 2.13
C VAL A 87 12.59 -13.19 2.45
N PRO A 88 12.47 -14.19 1.55
CA PRO A 88 13.12 -15.49 1.74
C PRO A 88 14.64 -15.36 1.62
N ARG A 89 15.36 -16.44 1.96
CA ARG A 89 16.83 -16.44 1.84
C ARG A 89 17.26 -16.21 0.39
N ILE A 90 18.29 -15.38 0.22
CA ILE A 90 18.89 -15.08 -1.08
C ILE A 90 20.13 -15.95 -1.23
N LYS A 91 20.24 -16.66 -2.36
CA LYS A 91 21.43 -17.43 -2.70
C LYS A 91 22.45 -16.49 -3.33
N LEU A 92 23.59 -16.31 -2.67
CA LEU A 92 24.77 -15.70 -3.26
C LEU A 92 25.69 -16.80 -3.79
N LYS A 93 26.08 -16.71 -5.05
CA LYS A 93 26.91 -17.70 -5.74
C LYS A 93 28.03 -17.01 -6.53
N SER A 94 29.19 -17.65 -6.62
CA SER A 94 30.30 -17.27 -7.50
C SER A 94 30.85 -18.51 -8.19
N VAL A 95 31.21 -18.36 -9.47
CA VAL A 95 31.93 -19.38 -10.27
C VAL A 95 33.29 -18.88 -10.77
N TYR A 96 33.65 -17.65 -10.42
CA TYR A 96 34.94 -17.06 -10.76
C TYR A 96 36.10 -17.82 -10.08
N PRO A 97 37.30 -17.96 -10.70
CA PRO A 97 37.69 -17.41 -11.99
C PRO A 97 37.37 -18.25 -13.22
N LEU A 98 37.44 -19.59 -13.12
CA LEU A 98 37.44 -20.48 -14.29
C LEU A 98 36.09 -21.11 -14.61
N GLY A 99 35.05 -20.90 -13.79
CA GLY A 99 33.75 -21.56 -13.96
C GLY A 99 33.70 -23.02 -13.51
N LEU A 100 34.83 -23.57 -13.03
CA LEU A 100 34.97 -24.98 -12.67
C LEU A 100 34.39 -25.33 -11.29
N ILE A 101 34.31 -24.35 -10.38
CA ILE A 101 33.94 -24.54 -8.98
C ILE A 101 32.84 -23.55 -8.62
N ASN A 102 31.83 -24.04 -7.90
CA ASN A 102 30.74 -23.21 -7.41
C ASN A 102 30.94 -22.96 -5.91
N CYS A 103 31.18 -21.71 -5.52
CA CYS A 103 31.09 -21.29 -4.12
C CYS A 103 29.75 -20.57 -3.91
N TRP A 104 29.02 -20.92 -2.86
CA TRP A 104 27.72 -20.32 -2.59
C TRP A 104 27.44 -20.21 -1.09
N THR A 105 26.53 -19.30 -0.74
CA THR A 105 25.99 -19.15 0.62
C THR A 105 24.54 -18.69 0.56
N TRP A 106 23.78 -18.94 1.63
CA TRP A 106 22.43 -18.41 1.81
C TRP A 106 22.47 -17.22 2.74
N LEU A 107 21.98 -16.08 2.25
CA LEU A 107 21.87 -14.84 3.01
C LEU A 107 20.43 -14.71 3.52
N ARG A 108 20.27 -14.54 4.83
CA ARG A 108 19.02 -14.06 5.43
C ARG A 108 19.21 -12.57 5.67
N LEU A 109 18.53 -11.77 4.86
CA LEU A 109 18.60 -10.31 4.91
C LEU A 109 17.23 -9.78 5.31
N ASP A 110 17.22 -8.89 6.30
CA ASP A 110 16.00 -8.23 6.75
C ASP A 110 15.90 -6.87 6.05
N PHE A 111 14.73 -6.61 5.45
CA PHE A 111 14.43 -5.37 4.76
C PHE A 111 13.32 -4.64 5.51
N GLU A 112 13.53 -3.36 5.77
CA GLU A 112 12.49 -2.51 6.33
C GLU A 112 11.57 -2.07 5.19
N GLY A 113 10.34 -2.59 5.18
CA GLY A 113 9.34 -2.25 4.18
C GLY A 113 7.96 -2.76 4.60
N ILE A 114 6.91 -2.10 4.11
CA ILE A 114 5.52 -2.49 4.32
C ILE A 114 4.89 -2.79 2.96
N VAL A 115 4.19 -3.91 2.89
CA VAL A 115 3.39 -4.29 1.73
C VAL A 115 1.93 -3.98 2.04
N TYR A 116 1.34 -3.07 1.28
CA TYR A 116 -0.07 -2.69 1.42
C TYR A 116 -1.00 -3.77 0.86
N PRO A 117 -2.27 -3.87 1.31
CA PRO A 117 -3.24 -4.76 0.69
C PRO A 117 -3.43 -4.43 -0.79
N SER A 118 -3.70 -5.43 -1.64
CA SER A 118 -4.01 -5.16 -3.06
C SER A 118 -5.27 -4.30 -3.20
N VAL A 119 -5.27 -3.41 -4.18
CA VAL A 119 -6.37 -2.48 -4.44
C VAL A 119 -7.50 -3.21 -5.17
N VAL A 120 -8.71 -3.20 -4.59
CA VAL A 120 -9.94 -3.63 -5.27
C VAL A 120 -10.85 -2.43 -5.46
N GLU A 121 -11.21 -2.15 -6.71
CA GLU A 121 -12.15 -1.08 -7.03
C GLU A 121 -13.59 -1.55 -6.78
N MET A 122 -14.21 -1.01 -5.74
CA MET A 122 -15.62 -1.21 -5.46
C MET A 122 -16.31 0.15 -5.31
N PRO A 123 -17.51 0.36 -5.87
CA PRO A 123 -18.24 1.60 -5.66
C PRO A 123 -18.54 1.78 -4.17
N PHE A 124 -18.09 2.90 -3.62
CA PHE A 124 -18.44 3.30 -2.26
C PHE A 124 -19.95 3.59 -2.21
N ARG A 125 -20.65 2.90 -1.32
CA ARG A 125 -22.03 3.23 -0.95
C ARG A 125 -21.95 3.75 0.47
N MET A 126 -22.29 5.02 0.68
CA MET A 126 -22.50 5.51 2.04
C MET A 126 -23.55 4.62 2.70
N ALA A 127 -23.24 4.12 3.89
CA ALA A 127 -24.25 3.57 4.76
C ALA A 127 -25.19 4.74 5.08
N VAL A 128 -26.30 4.83 4.36
CA VAL A 128 -27.42 5.68 4.75
C VAL A 128 -27.77 5.18 6.14
N GLY A 129 -27.59 6.03 7.16
CA GLY A 129 -28.03 5.71 8.52
C GLY A 129 -29.47 5.21 8.45
N GLU A 130 -29.81 4.21 9.26
CA GLU A 130 -31.19 3.77 9.44
C GLU A 130 -32.05 4.98 9.80
N GLN A 131 -32.66 5.58 8.78
CA GLN A 131 -33.68 6.59 8.94
C GLN A 131 -34.98 5.80 8.90
N ASP A 132 -35.57 5.71 10.08
CA ASP A 132 -36.86 5.13 10.39
C ASP A 132 -37.86 5.30 9.23
N ASP A 133 -38.59 4.22 8.95
CA ASP A 133 -39.59 4.08 7.90
C ASP A 133 -40.36 5.38 7.62
N THR A 134 -40.10 5.99 6.47
CA THR A 134 -41.09 6.85 5.82
C THR A 134 -41.19 6.48 4.35
N GLU A 135 -42.28 5.78 4.04
CA GLU A 135 -42.78 5.51 2.71
C GLU A 135 -42.85 6.81 1.89
N ASP A 136 -41.95 6.98 0.91
CA ASP A 136 -42.37 7.20 -0.47
C ASP A 136 -41.17 7.06 -1.42
N GLY A 137 -41.40 6.34 -2.52
CA GLY A 137 -40.37 6.04 -3.50
C GLY A 137 -39.99 7.27 -4.32
N GLN A 138 -38.87 7.90 -3.98
CA GLN A 138 -38.07 8.66 -4.95
C GLN A 138 -36.59 8.28 -4.80
N VAL A 139 -36.04 7.79 -5.90
CA VAL A 139 -34.62 7.48 -6.08
C VAL A 139 -33.82 8.75 -5.75
N LEU A 140 -33.26 8.81 -4.55
CA LEU A 140 -32.33 9.85 -4.11
C LEU A 140 -30.99 9.62 -4.82
N GLN A 141 -30.86 10.25 -5.99
CA GLN A 141 -29.64 10.27 -6.78
C GLN A 141 -28.66 11.27 -6.17
N ALA A 142 -27.50 10.75 -5.77
CA ALA A 142 -26.18 11.38 -5.62
C ALA A 142 -26.14 12.89 -5.31
N GLY A 143 -25.75 13.21 -4.07
CA GLY A 143 -25.50 14.57 -3.58
C GLY A 143 -26.46 14.91 -2.45
N MET A 144 -26.16 14.42 -1.25
CA MET A 144 -26.97 14.69 -0.05
C MET A 144 -26.77 16.14 0.39
N GLU A 145 -27.55 17.04 -0.20
CA GLU A 145 -27.86 18.36 0.33
C GLU A 145 -28.81 18.18 1.53
N GLU A 146 -28.32 18.30 2.76
CA GLU A 146 -29.15 18.18 3.97
C GLU A 146 -30.08 19.40 4.07
N PHE A 147 -31.39 19.15 4.16
CA PHE A 147 -32.41 20.20 4.20
C PHE A 147 -32.32 20.95 5.54
N GLU A 148 -31.83 22.19 5.48
CA GLU A 148 -31.53 23.00 6.67
C GLU A 148 -32.75 23.84 7.10
N GLY A 149 -33.67 24.12 6.16
CA GLY A 149 -34.91 24.84 6.46
C GLY A 149 -35.50 25.59 5.27
N LEU A 150 -36.40 26.52 5.58
CA LEU A 150 -37.12 27.33 4.60
C LEU A 150 -36.80 28.79 4.82
N LYS A 151 -36.37 29.47 3.77
CA LYS A 151 -36.09 30.91 3.77
C LYS A 151 -37.08 31.64 2.88
N THR A 152 -37.44 32.86 3.24
CA THR A 152 -38.26 33.73 2.38
C THR A 152 -37.56 33.96 1.04
N TYR A 153 -38.28 33.70 -0.06
CA TYR A 153 -37.76 33.81 -1.42
C TYR A 153 -37.24 35.23 -1.70
N GLN A 154 -36.02 35.32 -2.23
CA GLN A 154 -35.45 36.58 -2.72
C GLN A 154 -35.29 36.54 -4.24
N LYS A 155 -35.38 37.72 -4.87
CA LYS A 155 -35.25 37.87 -6.32
C LYS A 155 -33.81 37.55 -6.73
N GLY A 156 -33.58 36.31 -7.16
CA GLY A 156 -32.27 35.71 -7.40
C GLY A 156 -32.24 34.20 -7.10
N ASP A 157 -33.17 33.73 -6.26
CA ASP A 157 -33.30 32.32 -5.94
C ASP A 157 -33.87 31.51 -7.11
N SER A 158 -33.33 30.30 -7.31
CA SER A 158 -33.79 29.37 -8.35
C SER A 158 -35.22 28.93 -8.10
N LEU A 159 -36.09 29.11 -9.11
CA LEU A 159 -37.49 28.70 -9.07
C LEU A 159 -37.69 27.18 -8.87
N LYS A 160 -36.67 26.37 -9.16
CA LYS A 160 -36.69 24.91 -8.92
C LYS A 160 -36.63 24.56 -7.43
N ARG A 161 -36.14 25.46 -6.58
CA ARG A 161 -36.00 25.26 -5.12
C ARG A 161 -37.18 25.83 -4.32
N VAL A 162 -38.23 26.32 -4.98
CA VAL A 162 -39.41 26.90 -4.32
C VAL A 162 -40.25 25.80 -3.66
N ALA A 163 -40.60 26.02 -2.39
CA ALA A 163 -41.45 25.14 -1.60
C ALA A 163 -42.93 25.36 -1.94
N TRP A 164 -43.35 24.90 -3.13
CA TRP A 164 -44.71 25.08 -3.65
C TRP A 164 -45.83 24.61 -2.69
N LYS A 165 -45.57 23.55 -1.91
CA LYS A 165 -46.51 23.02 -0.91
C LYS A 165 -46.78 24.00 0.24
N GLN A 166 -45.78 24.80 0.61
CA GLN A 166 -45.92 25.83 1.64
C GLN A 166 -46.57 27.08 1.06
N TYR A 167 -46.19 27.47 -0.16
CA TYR A 167 -46.82 28.58 -0.88
C TYR A 167 -48.34 28.39 -1.02
N ALA A 168 -48.80 27.18 -1.31
CA ALA A 168 -50.23 26.86 -1.39
C ALA A 168 -51.00 27.06 -0.06
N LYS A 169 -50.31 27.01 1.09
CA LYS A 169 -50.93 27.15 2.42
C LYS A 169 -50.80 28.55 3.01
N THR A 170 -49.65 29.20 2.83
CA THR A 170 -49.32 30.48 3.48
C THR A 170 -49.33 31.67 2.54
N GLN A 171 -49.46 31.45 1.22
CA GLN A 171 -49.27 32.45 0.16
C GLN A 171 -47.93 33.19 0.23
N GLN A 172 -46.95 32.63 0.95
CA GLN A 172 -45.60 33.17 1.05
C GLN A 172 -44.65 32.28 0.24
N LEU A 173 -43.90 32.90 -0.67
CA LEU A 173 -42.86 32.20 -1.43
C LEU A 173 -41.69 31.91 -0.49
N MET A 174 -41.44 30.62 -0.24
CA MET A 174 -40.29 30.15 0.52
C MET A 174 -39.41 29.27 -0.39
N THR A 175 -38.11 29.44 -0.29
CA THR A 175 -37.10 28.63 -0.96
C THR A 175 -36.58 27.59 0.03
N LYS A 176 -36.50 26.33 -0.38
CA LYS A 176 -35.80 25.28 0.37
C LYS A 176 -34.32 25.64 0.44
N GLN A 177 -33.80 25.84 1.64
CA GLN A 177 -32.37 25.96 1.86
C GLN A 177 -31.78 24.57 2.07
N TYR A 178 -30.70 24.36 1.34
CA TYR A 178 -29.87 23.19 1.39
C TYR A 178 -28.49 23.66 1.84
N SER A 179 -27.90 22.97 2.80
CA SER A 179 -26.55 23.27 3.25
C SER A 179 -25.56 22.89 2.13
N GLU A 180 -24.73 23.83 1.71
CA GLU A 180 -23.56 23.52 0.87
C GLU A 180 -22.50 22.90 1.79
N HIS A 181 -22.56 21.58 2.01
CA HIS A 181 -21.49 20.87 2.66
C HIS A 181 -20.25 20.86 1.75
N LYS A 182 -19.29 21.74 2.06
CA LYS A 182 -17.90 21.61 1.61
C LYS A 182 -17.25 20.48 2.40
N GLY A 183 -16.96 19.39 1.72
CA GLY A 183 -16.32 18.20 2.29
C GLY A 183 -17.34 17.08 2.44
N ASP A 184 -17.39 16.18 1.46
CA ASP A 184 -18.03 14.88 1.63
C ASP A 184 -17.12 14.11 2.60
N ASP A 185 -17.38 14.21 3.91
CA ASP A 185 -16.59 13.56 4.96
C ASP A 185 -16.76 12.04 4.85
N GLN A 186 -15.95 11.41 4.00
CA GLN A 186 -16.09 9.99 3.70
C GLN A 186 -15.54 9.16 4.87
N CYS A 187 -16.43 8.48 5.59
CA CYS A 187 -16.04 7.52 6.61
C CYS A 187 -15.99 6.10 6.01
N PHE A 188 -14.78 5.55 5.90
CA PHE A 188 -14.56 4.17 5.47
C PHE A 188 -14.66 3.23 6.67
N ASP A 189 -15.85 2.67 6.87
CA ASP A 189 -16.14 1.78 8.00
C ASP A 189 -15.99 0.29 7.64
N TRP A 190 -15.12 -0.40 8.40
CA TRP A 190 -14.98 -1.86 8.36
C TRP A 190 -16.29 -2.63 8.52
N PHE A 191 -17.20 -2.13 9.37
CA PHE A 191 -18.47 -2.79 9.67
C PHE A 191 -19.52 -2.58 8.57
N ALA A 192 -19.32 -1.60 7.68
CA ALA A 192 -20.20 -1.35 6.53
C ALA A 192 -20.02 -2.35 5.37
N LEU A 193 -19.13 -3.34 5.52
CA LEU A 193 -18.87 -4.40 4.53
C LEU A 193 -19.31 -5.79 5.05
N PRO A 194 -20.60 -6.03 5.29
CA PRO A 194 -21.09 -7.35 5.67
C PRO A 194 -20.91 -8.35 4.51
N GLY A 195 -20.69 -9.63 4.84
CA GLY A 195 -20.56 -10.71 3.85
C GLY A 195 -19.17 -10.91 3.25
N PHE A 196 -18.28 -9.91 3.34
CA PHE A 196 -16.89 -10.04 2.87
C PHE A 196 -15.98 -10.68 3.93
N GLN A 197 -15.03 -11.50 3.47
CA GLN A 197 -13.95 -12.03 4.29
C GLN A 197 -12.98 -10.91 4.71
N MET A 198 -12.18 -11.17 5.74
CA MET A 198 -11.23 -10.19 6.28
C MET A 198 -10.32 -9.60 5.20
N GLU A 199 -9.78 -10.42 4.30
CA GLU A 199 -8.89 -9.95 3.23
C GLU A 199 -9.59 -9.01 2.25
N GLU A 200 -10.76 -9.42 1.79
CA GLU A 200 -11.55 -8.68 0.80
C GLU A 200 -11.93 -7.31 1.35
N ARG A 201 -12.32 -7.23 2.63
CA ARG A 201 -12.58 -5.95 3.30
C ARG A 201 -11.38 -5.02 3.25
N LEU A 202 -10.19 -5.53 3.57
CA LEU A 202 -8.97 -4.72 3.53
C LEU A 202 -8.63 -4.25 2.11
N GLN A 203 -8.83 -5.10 1.11
CA GLN A 203 -8.60 -4.76 -0.29
C GLN A 203 -9.58 -3.68 -0.79
N ILE A 204 -10.86 -3.78 -0.40
CA ILE A 204 -11.90 -2.79 -0.71
C ILE A 204 -11.60 -1.46 -0.01
N LEU A 205 -11.30 -1.48 1.30
CA LEU A 205 -10.95 -0.29 2.07
C LEU A 205 -9.68 0.38 1.52
N CYS A 206 -8.68 -0.41 1.14
CA CYS A 206 -7.48 0.09 0.44
C CYS A 206 -7.86 0.79 -0.87
N GLY A 207 -8.78 0.21 -1.64
CA GLY A 207 -9.34 0.82 -2.85
C GLY A 207 -10.01 2.17 -2.60
N TRP A 208 -10.83 2.27 -1.56
CA TRP A 208 -11.50 3.52 -1.20
C TRP A 208 -10.52 4.60 -0.74
N VAL A 209 -9.56 4.24 0.11
CA VAL A 209 -8.51 5.15 0.59
C VAL A 209 -7.67 5.72 -0.57
N VAL A 210 -7.21 4.85 -1.49
CA VAL A 210 -6.42 5.29 -2.66
C VAL A 210 -7.27 6.17 -3.60
N LYS A 211 -8.55 5.83 -3.76
CA LYS A 211 -9.47 6.61 -4.60
C LYS A 211 -9.76 7.98 -4.01
N ALA A 212 -10.04 8.08 -2.71
CA ALA A 212 -10.29 9.34 -2.03
C ALA A 212 -9.06 10.26 -2.05
N HIS A 213 -7.87 9.69 -1.83
CA HIS A 213 -6.62 10.43 -1.97
C HIS A 213 -6.43 11.00 -3.39
N ARG A 214 -6.68 10.19 -4.43
CA ARG A 214 -6.64 10.67 -5.83
C ARG A 214 -7.64 11.79 -6.12
N GLN A 215 -8.73 11.85 -5.37
CA GLN A 215 -9.76 12.89 -5.49
C GLN A 215 -9.49 14.11 -4.60
N ASN A 216 -8.41 14.10 -3.81
CA ASN A 216 -8.12 15.10 -2.77
C ASN A 216 -9.31 15.33 -1.81
N SER A 217 -10.05 14.26 -1.51
CA SER A 217 -11.16 14.31 -0.56
C SER A 217 -10.65 14.01 0.85
N ASP A 218 -11.23 14.66 1.85
CA ASP A 218 -10.99 14.33 3.25
C ASP A 218 -11.71 13.02 3.59
N PHE A 219 -11.04 12.11 4.29
CA PHE A 219 -11.63 10.82 4.67
C PHE A 219 -11.15 10.34 6.04
N SER A 220 -11.97 9.51 6.68
CA SER A 220 -11.64 8.82 7.93
C SER A 220 -11.67 7.31 7.71
N LEU A 221 -10.88 6.56 8.50
CA LEU A 221 -10.82 5.10 8.42
C LEU A 221 -11.16 4.50 9.77
N LYS A 222 -12.17 3.64 9.81
CA LYS A 222 -12.60 2.94 11.01
C LYS A 222 -12.34 1.44 10.87
N LEU A 223 -11.39 0.94 11.65
CA LEU A 223 -11.06 -0.47 11.81
C LEU A 223 -11.60 -0.98 13.16
N PRO A 224 -11.77 -2.31 13.34
CA PRO A 224 -12.24 -2.88 14.59
C PRO A 224 -11.41 -2.53 15.82
N ASN A 225 -10.12 -2.28 15.64
CA ASN A 225 -9.13 -2.03 16.69
C ASN A 225 -8.61 -0.59 16.74
N GLU A 226 -8.92 0.22 15.73
CA GLU A 226 -8.33 1.55 15.56
C GLU A 226 -9.28 2.46 14.76
N PHE A 227 -9.36 3.72 15.15
CA PHE A 227 -10.08 4.75 14.41
C PHE A 227 -9.10 5.86 14.04
N ILE A 228 -9.02 6.14 12.74
CA ILE A 228 -8.18 7.20 12.17
C ILE A 228 -9.12 8.33 11.79
N ALA A 229 -8.96 9.47 12.46
CA ALA A 229 -9.80 10.65 12.28
C ALA A 229 -9.71 11.20 10.85
N LEU A 230 -10.66 12.09 10.52
CA LEU A 230 -10.71 12.77 9.23
C LEU A 230 -9.37 13.47 8.94
N GLY A 231 -8.83 13.23 7.75
CA GLY A 231 -7.61 13.85 7.28
C GLY A 231 -7.46 13.74 5.77
N SER A 232 -6.43 14.40 5.24
CA SER A 232 -6.08 14.37 3.83
C SER A 232 -4.56 14.49 3.61
N GLY A 233 -4.14 14.22 2.38
CA GLY A 233 -2.76 14.30 1.95
C GLY A 233 -1.96 13.00 2.12
N GLU A 234 -0.72 13.03 1.65
CA GLU A 234 0.17 11.86 1.56
C GLU A 234 0.45 11.21 2.92
N GLN A 235 0.62 12.01 3.99
CA GLN A 235 0.87 11.48 5.32
C GLN A 235 -0.34 10.68 5.84
N HIS A 236 -1.55 11.20 5.63
CA HIS A 236 -2.78 10.52 6.03
C HIS A 236 -3.01 9.22 5.24
N LEU A 237 -2.74 9.26 3.92
CA LEU A 237 -2.74 8.08 3.07
C LEU A 237 -1.83 6.98 3.64
N HIS A 238 -0.58 7.32 3.95
CA HIS A 238 0.38 6.35 4.47
C HIS A 238 -0.02 5.79 5.84
N ILE A 239 -0.59 6.60 6.72
CA ILE A 239 -1.11 6.15 8.02
C ILE A 239 -2.23 5.14 7.82
N CYS A 240 -3.20 5.44 6.94
CA CYS A 240 -4.31 4.56 6.64
C CYS A 240 -3.87 3.24 5.98
N LEU A 241 -3.01 3.32 4.95
CA LEU A 241 -2.48 2.14 4.26
C LEU A 241 -1.65 1.26 5.19
N ARG A 242 -0.87 1.85 6.10
CA ARG A 242 -0.12 1.13 7.12
C ARG A 242 -1.05 0.41 8.10
N ALA A 243 -2.10 1.06 8.58
CA ALA A 243 -3.08 0.42 9.46
C ALA A 243 -3.75 -0.78 8.77
N LEU A 244 -4.14 -0.63 7.50
CA LEU A 244 -4.70 -1.73 6.71
C LEU A 244 -3.71 -2.87 6.47
N ALA A 245 -2.43 -2.56 6.22
CA ALA A 245 -1.38 -3.56 6.03
C ALA A 245 -1.10 -4.38 7.30
N LEU A 246 -1.12 -3.73 8.46
CA LEU A 246 -0.82 -4.36 9.75
C LEU A 246 -2.04 -5.00 10.41
N PHE A 247 -3.24 -4.79 9.88
CA PHE A 247 -4.48 -5.32 10.45
C PHE A 247 -4.49 -6.85 10.53
N GLY A 248 -4.58 -7.37 11.75
CA GLY A 248 -4.57 -8.80 12.08
C GLY A 248 -3.24 -9.53 11.82
N SER A 249 -2.19 -8.81 11.42
CA SER A 249 -0.84 -9.37 11.43
C SER A 249 -0.39 -9.50 12.89
N LYS A 250 -0.22 -10.73 13.38
CA LYS A 250 0.47 -10.96 14.64
C LYS A 250 1.89 -10.44 14.44
N VAL A 251 2.26 -9.38 15.14
CA VAL A 251 3.66 -8.97 15.26
C VAL A 251 4.41 -10.19 15.76
N VAL A 252 5.17 -10.85 14.88
CA VAL A 252 6.10 -11.89 15.31
C VAL A 252 7.24 -11.15 15.99
N SER A 253 7.06 -10.91 17.29
CA SER A 253 8.10 -10.43 18.18
C SER A 253 9.19 -11.50 18.19
N ASN A 254 10.23 -11.34 17.38
CA ASN A 254 11.44 -12.15 17.52
C ASN A 254 12.11 -11.71 18.83
N VAL A 255 11.95 -12.53 19.86
CA VAL A 255 12.82 -12.58 21.04
C VAL A 255 14.10 -13.33 20.66
#